data_AF-A0ABD1EIX9-F1
#
_entry.id   AF-A0ABD1EIX9-F1
#
_cell.length_a   1.000
_cell.length_b   1.000
_cell.length_c   1.000
_cell.angle_alpha   90.00
_cell.angle_beta   90.00
_cell.angle_gamma   90.00
#
_symmetry.space_group_name_H-M   'P 1'
#
loop_
_entity.id
_entity.type
_entity.pdbx_description
1 polymer ?
#
loop_
_entity_poly.entity_id
_entity_poly.type
_entity_poly.pdbx_seq_one_letter_code
_entity_poly.pdbx_strand_id
1 'polypeptide(L)'
;MNNQELTDVLQVYFESLKNSHEAVRRYRERFPNREIPTHHKFRRLEENFAELNVWMHFQETPHTASREISQRCGTLQKTVLAILTKLKYIFYFPHKIQAKYK
;
A
#
# COMPACT_ATOMS: atom_id res chain seq x y z
N MET A 1 13.88 9.50 -8.99
CA MET A 1 13.74 9.53 -7.52
C MET A 1 14.33 8.29 -6.83
N ASN A 2 15.08 8.46 -5.74
CA ASN A 2 15.62 7.36 -4.91
C ASN A 2 14.67 6.97 -3.76
N ASN A 3 14.97 5.92 -2.98
CA ASN A 3 14.10 5.44 -1.90
C ASN A 3 13.82 6.50 -0.82
N GLN A 4 14.81 7.32 -0.46
CA GLN A 4 14.62 8.41 0.51
C GLN A 4 13.61 9.44 -0.02
N GLU A 5 13.77 9.85 -1.28
CA GLU A 5 12.86 10.79 -1.91
C GLU A 5 11.44 10.21 -2.01
N LEU A 6 11.28 8.92 -2.30
CA LEU A 6 9.96 8.28 -2.32
C LEU A 6 9.29 8.27 -0.93
N THR A 7 10.07 8.05 0.14
CA THR A 7 9.59 8.17 1.51
C THR A 7 9.17 9.61 1.84
N ASP A 8 9.98 10.59 1.44
CA ASP A 8 9.66 12.01 1.65
C ASP A 8 8.38 12.42 0.89
N VAL A 9 8.18 11.89 -0.33
CA VAL A 9 6.94 12.08 -1.11
C VAL A 9 5.73 11.53 -0.36
N LEU A 10 5.82 10.31 0.16
CA LEU A 10 4.74 9.71 0.96
C LEU A 10 4.47 10.51 2.24
N GLN A 11 5.52 10.92 2.95
CA GLN A 11 5.38 11.70 4.16
C GLN A 11 4.64 13.02 3.90
N VAL A 12 5.06 13.78 2.88
CA VAL A 12 4.37 15.03 2.49
C VAL A 12 2.93 14.76 2.06
N TYR A 13 2.64 13.62 1.44
CA TYR A 13 1.28 13.22 1.10
C TYR A 13 0.37 13.12 2.32
N PHE A 14 0.83 12.41 3.36
CA PHE A 14 0.07 12.20 4.59
C PHE A 14 -0.06 13.49 5.40
N GLU A 15 1.00 14.31 5.47
CA GLU A 15 0.95 15.65 6.08
C GLU A 15 -0.05 16.58 5.37
N SER A 16 -0.29 16.35 4.08
CA SER A 16 -1.27 17.08 3.28
C SER A 16 -2.66 16.45 3.31
N LEU A 17 -2.93 15.55 4.27
CA LEU A 17 -4.19 14.82 4.42
C LEU A 17 -4.62 14.11 3.13
N LYS A 18 -3.65 13.56 2.38
CA LYS A 18 -3.84 12.89 1.10
C LYS A 18 -4.35 13.78 -0.04
N ASN A 19 -4.27 15.11 0.11
CA ASN A 19 -4.50 16.04 -0.99
C ASN A 19 -3.25 16.13 -1.88
N SER A 20 -3.30 15.56 -3.09
CA SER A 20 -2.15 15.44 -3.97
C SER A 20 -1.68 16.78 -4.55
N HIS A 21 -2.58 17.73 -4.81
CA HIS A 21 -2.21 19.06 -5.31
C HIS A 21 -1.48 19.86 -4.24
N GLU A 22 -1.99 19.84 -3.01
CA GLU A 22 -1.33 20.47 -1.87
C GLU A 22 0.00 19.79 -1.56
N ALA A 23 0.08 18.46 -1.67
CA ALA A 23 1.31 17.71 -1.48
C ALA A 23 2.38 18.06 -2.52
N VAL A 24 2.01 18.27 -3.79
CA VAL A 24 2.95 18.76 -4.83
C VAL A 24 3.50 20.12 -4.44
N ARG A 25 2.63 21.05 -4.01
CA ARG A 25 3.03 22.40 -3.60
C ARG A 25 4.02 22.33 -2.43
N ARG A 26 3.67 21.62 -1.36
CA ARG A 26 4.51 21.47 -0.16
C ARG A 26 5.82 20.73 -0.45
N TYR A 27 5.80 19.71 -1.30
CA TYR A 27 7.01 18.97 -1.67
C TYR A 27 7.99 19.88 -2.42
N ARG A 28 7.48 20.68 -3.37
CA ARG A 28 8.28 21.69 -4.09
C ARG A 28 8.87 22.73 -3.15
N GLU A 29 8.09 23.25 -2.20
CA GLU A 29 8.55 24.23 -1.22
C GLU A 29 9.62 23.65 -0.29
N ARG A 30 9.48 22.40 0.16
CA ARG A 30 10.40 21.75 1.09
C ARG A 30 11.68 21.24 0.42
N PHE A 31 11.61 20.81 -0.83
CA PHE A 31 12.72 20.21 -1.58
C PHE A 31 12.92 20.85 -2.96
N PRO A 32 13.38 22.12 -3.03
CA PRO A 32 13.43 22.88 -4.28
C PRO A 32 14.41 22.33 -5.31
N ASN A 33 15.45 21.61 -4.89
CA ASN A 33 16.50 21.08 -5.76
C ASN A 33 16.23 19.64 -6.25
N ARG A 34 15.05 19.09 -5.97
CA ARG A 34 14.70 17.70 -6.31
C ARG A 34 13.71 17.63 -7.47
N GLU A 35 13.65 16.46 -8.11
CA GLU A 35 12.60 16.14 -9.08
C GLU A 35 11.23 16.29 -8.41
N ILE A 36 10.34 17.10 -9.01
CA ILE A 36 9.00 17.34 -8.47
C ILE A 36 8.08 16.19 -8.92
N PRO A 37 7.54 15.38 -7.98
CA PRO A 37 6.61 14.30 -8.32
C PRO A 37 5.32 14.87 -8.89
N THR A 38 4.73 14.16 -9.85
CA THR A 38 3.37 14.47 -10.32
C THR A 38 2.34 14.10 -9.25
N HIS A 39 1.18 14.78 -9.26
CA HIS A 39 0.10 14.51 -8.30
C HIS A 39 -0.37 13.05 -8.32
N HIS A 40 -0.37 12.38 -9.49
CA HIS A 40 -0.66 10.95 -9.61
C HIS A 40 0.36 10.06 -8.90
N LYS A 41 1.63 10.49 -8.83
CA LYS A 41 2.72 9.68 -8.25
C LYS A 41 2.54 9.49 -6.75
N PHE A 42 2.03 10.48 -6.03
CA PHE A 42 1.70 10.38 -4.60
C PHE A 42 0.73 9.24 -4.32
N ARG A 43 -0.41 9.25 -5.02
CA ARG A 43 -1.44 8.21 -4.87
C ARG A 43 -0.91 6.83 -5.26
N ARG A 44 -0.20 6.74 -6.39
CA ARG A 44 0.38 5.47 -6.84
C ARG A 44 1.41 4.92 -5.85
N LEU A 45 2.19 5.78 -5.18
CA LEU A 45 3.12 5.35 -4.14
C LEU A 45 2.40 4.81 -2.91
N GLU A 46 1.30 5.44 -2.48
CA GLU A 46 0.49 4.92 -1.38
C GLU A 46 -0.09 3.55 -1.73
N GLU A 47 -0.66 3.41 -2.94
CA GLU A 47 -1.21 2.14 -3.42
C GLU A 47 -0.14 1.03 -3.46
N ASN A 48 1.06 1.34 -3.97
CA ASN A 48 2.19 0.40 -3.99
C ASN A 48 2.65 0.02 -2.58
N PHE A 49 2.70 0.98 -1.65
CA PHE A 49 3.09 0.72 -0.26
C PHE A 49 2.05 -0.17 0.45
N ALA A 50 0.76 0.10 0.25
CA ALA A 50 -0.31 -0.73 0.79
C ALA A 50 -0.28 -2.16 0.22
N GLU A 51 -0.01 -2.31 -1.08
CA GLU A 51 0.13 -3.61 -1.74
C GLU A 51 1.29 -4.42 -1.16
N LEU A 52 2.46 -3.79 -0.99
CA LEU A 52 3.63 -4.44 -0.41
C LEU A 52 3.38 -4.85 1.05
N ASN A 53 2.77 -3.97 1.86
CA ASN A 53 2.48 -4.27 3.27
C ASN A 53 1.51 -5.45 3.43
N VAL A 54 0.42 -5.46 2.63
CA VAL A 54 -0.53 -6.58 2.61
C VAL A 54 0.14 -7.87 2.16
N TRP A 55 0.98 -7.81 1.13
CA TRP A 55 1.70 -8.97 0.62
C TRP A 55 2.63 -9.58 1.67
N MET A 56 3.42 -8.75 2.36
CA MET A 56 4.34 -9.21 3.40
C MET A 56 3.61 -9.95 4.53
N HIS A 57 2.53 -9.36 5.06
CA HIS A 57 1.75 -10.00 6.12
C HIS A 57 1.04 -11.28 5.68
N PHE A 58 0.58 -11.32 4.43
CA PHE A 58 -0.02 -12.52 3.87
C PHE A 58 1.01 -13.65 3.72
N GLN A 59 2.24 -13.34 3.30
CA GLN A 59 3.31 -14.34 3.19
C GLN A 59 3.71 -14.92 4.55
N GLU A 60 3.77 -14.10 5.60
CA GLU A 60 4.04 -14.56 6.96
C GLU A 60 2.93 -15.45 7.51
N THR A 61 1.67 -15.18 7.13
CA THR A 61 0.49 -15.85 7.67
C THR A 61 -0.58 -16.13 6.59
N PRO A 62 -0.37 -17.14 5.73
CA PRO A 62 -1.19 -17.36 4.53
C PRO A 62 -2.64 -17.82 4.81
N HIS A 63 -2.94 -18.24 6.04
CA HIS A 63 -4.28 -18.67 6.47
C HIS A 63 -5.02 -17.60 7.28
N THR A 64 -4.55 -16.36 7.26
CA THR A 64 -5.14 -15.24 8.01
C THR A 64 -6.36 -14.67 7.30
N ALA A 65 -7.41 -14.36 8.07
CA ALA A 65 -8.60 -13.73 7.53
C ALA A 65 -8.29 -12.30 7.02
N SER A 66 -8.93 -11.89 5.92
CA SER A 66 -8.74 -10.54 5.34
C SER A 66 -8.99 -9.40 6.33
N ARG A 67 -9.88 -9.61 7.31
CA ARG A 67 -10.16 -8.66 8.40
C ARG A 67 -8.96 -8.47 9.33
N GLU A 68 -8.24 -9.54 9.64
CA GLU A 68 -7.07 -9.48 10.50
C GLU A 68 -5.89 -8.81 9.78
N ILE A 69 -5.70 -9.09 8.48
CA ILE A 69 -4.71 -8.38 7.65
C ILE A 69 -5.03 -6.88 7.62
N SER A 70 -6.29 -6.51 7.47
CA SER A 70 -6.75 -5.11 7.51
C SER A 70 -6.40 -4.42 8.83
N GLN A 71 -6.64 -5.07 9.97
CA GLN A 71 -6.30 -4.54 11.29
C GLN A 71 -4.80 -4.35 11.47
N ARG A 72 -3.99 -5.32 11.04
CA ARG A 72 -2.51 -5.25 11.14
C ARG A 72 -1.92 -4.17 10.23
N CYS A 73 -2.42 -4.07 9.00
CA CYS A 73 -1.91 -3.13 8.00
C CYS A 73 -2.42 -1.70 8.19
N GLY A 74 -3.44 -1.48 9.04
CA GLY A 74 -4.12 -0.18 9.16
C GLY A 74 -4.82 0.26 7.87
N THR A 75 -5.22 -0.69 7.02
CA THR A 75 -5.91 -0.41 5.75
C THR A 75 -7.34 -0.94 5.78
N LEU A 76 -8.20 -0.44 4.89
CA LEU A 76 -9.57 -0.93 4.80
C LEU A 76 -9.60 -2.36 4.27
N GLN A 77 -10.48 -3.20 4.83
CA GLN A 77 -10.65 -4.58 4.38
C GLN A 77 -10.96 -4.70 2.88
N LYS A 78 -11.73 -3.74 2.32
CA LYS A 78 -11.98 -3.66 0.87
C LYS A 78 -10.69 -3.50 0.04
N THR A 79 -9.71 -2.75 0.57
CA THR A 79 -8.41 -2.53 -0.08
C THR A 79 -7.58 -3.80 -0.04
N VAL A 80 -7.57 -4.50 1.10
CA VAL A 80 -6.93 -5.82 1.22
C VAL A 80 -7.50 -6.81 0.20
N LEU A 81 -8.82 -6.92 0.10
CA LEU A 81 -9.47 -7.80 -0.88
C LEU A 81 -9.15 -7.42 -2.33
N ALA A 82 -9.13 -6.13 -2.65
CA ALA A 82 -8.75 -5.64 -3.98
C ALA A 82 -7.30 -6.01 -4.33
N ILE A 83 -6.37 -5.84 -3.38
CA ILE A 83 -4.96 -6.22 -3.53
C ILE A 83 -4.82 -7.74 -3.72
N LEU A 84 -5.43 -8.55 -2.86
CA LEU A 84 -5.34 -10.01 -2.96
C LEU A 84 -5.94 -10.52 -4.28
N THR A 85 -7.05 -9.92 -4.72
CA THR A 85 -7.66 -10.21 -6.03
C THR A 85 -6.72 -9.85 -7.18
N LYS A 86 -6.09 -8.67 -7.13
CA LYS A 86 -5.11 -8.22 -8.13
C LYS A 86 -3.91 -9.17 -8.20
N LEU A 87 -3.44 -9.65 -7.05
CA LEU A 87 -2.36 -10.63 -6.94
C LEU A 87 -2.79 -12.06 -7.32
N LYS A 88 -4.03 -12.25 -7.79
CA LYS A 88 -4.64 -13.54 -8.18
C LYS A 88 -4.78 -14.55 -7.02
N TYR A 89 -4.74 -14.09 -5.77
CA TYR A 89 -5.09 -14.90 -4.60
C TYR A 89 -6.58 -14.75 -4.31
N ILE A 90 -7.39 -15.46 -5.11
CA ILE A 90 -8.84 -15.52 -4.93
C ILE A 90 -9.14 -16.68 -3.97
N PHE A 91 -9.89 -16.38 -2.90
CA PHE A 91 -10.46 -17.26 -1.86
C PHE A 91 -9.62 -17.57 -0.62
N TYR A 92 -10.02 -16.96 0.51
CA TYR A 92 -10.04 -17.64 1.81
C TYR A 92 -11.29 -17.23 2.60
N PHE A 93 -12.35 -18.03 2.45
CA PHE A 93 -13.25 -18.35 3.56
C PHE A 93 -12.72 -19.62 4.23
N PRO A 94 -12.87 -19.77 5.55
CA PRO A 94 -12.27 -20.87 6.29
C PRO A 94 -12.99 -22.16 5.89
N HIS A 95 -12.22 -23.22 5.67
CA HIS A 95 -12.53 -24.65 5.85
C HIS A 95 -11.85 -25.49 4.75
N LYS A 96 -10.81 -26.21 5.21
CA LYS A 96 -10.11 -27.32 4.53
C LYS A 96 -9.22 -26.95 3.34
N ILE A 97 -8.03 -26.45 3.65
CA ILE A 97 -6.87 -26.81 2.82
C ILE A 97 -6.32 -28.12 3.39
N GLN A 98 -6.73 -29.23 2.80
CA GLN A 98 -5.87 -30.42 2.83
C GLN A 98 -4.79 -30.18 1.80
N ALA A 99 -3.54 -30.18 2.25
CA ALA A 99 -2.38 -30.20 1.38
C ALA A 99 -2.50 -31.40 0.43
N LYS A 100 -2.65 -31.13 -0.87
CA LYS A 100 -2.36 -32.11 -1.92
C LYS A 100 -1.07 -31.68 -2.59
N TYR A 101 0.05 -32.13 -2.03
CA TYR A 101 1.23 -32.38 -2.84
C TYR A 101 1.08 -33.81 -3.37
N LYS A 102 1.04 -33.95 -4.69
CA LYS A 102 1.20 -35.22 -5.40
C LYS A 102 2.48 -35.09 -6.23
#